data_AF-A0A4C1YQ27-F1
#
_entry.id   AF-A0A4C1YQ27-F1
#
_cell.length_a   1.000
_cell.length_b   1.000
_cell.length_c   1.000
_cell.angle_alpha   90.00
_cell.angle_beta   90.00
_cell.angle_gamma   90.00
#
_symmetry.space_group_name_H-M   'P 1'
#
loop_
_entity.id
_entity.type
_entity.pdbx_description
1 polymer ?
#
loop_
_entity_poly.entity_id
_entity_poly.type
_entity_poly.pdbx_seq_one_letter_code
_entity_poly.pdbx_strand_id
1 'polypeptide(L)'
;MASVLVNDFRGLKSCDRLIVDEVLMSHFGATVMVTRLAGANSYPNQRIVDVTQLPFIDRLNLFEMEYVRSNLVATVTKELLCTYRNTIDVAYALNEVYSGIYLSKTKVRSLQLKR
;
A
#
# COMPACT_ATOMS: atom_id res chain seq x y z
N MET A 1 -3.45 10.14 -2.51
CA MET A 1 -4.78 10.81 -2.68
C MET A 1 -4.69 12.32 -2.68
N ALA A 2 -3.94 12.93 -1.76
CA ALA A 2 -3.78 14.39 -1.71
C ALA A 2 -3.35 15.01 -3.07
N SER A 3 -2.46 14.35 -3.82
CA SER A 3 -2.03 14.81 -5.16
C SER A 3 -3.17 14.87 -6.19
N VAL A 4 -4.16 13.98 -6.10
CA VAL A 4 -5.32 13.97 -6.99
C VAL A 4 -6.28 15.12 -6.65
N LEU A 5 -6.45 15.39 -5.35
CA LEU A 5 -7.31 16.47 -4.87
C LEU A 5 -6.67 17.86 -5.05
N VAL A 6 -5.36 17.98 -4.87
CA VAL A 6 -4.64 19.27 -4.90
C VAL A 6 -4.36 19.75 -6.31
N ASN A 7 -4.04 18.85 -7.23
CA ASN A 7 -3.67 19.27 -8.59
C ASN A 7 -4.88 19.63 -9.45
N ASP A 8 -6.09 19.25 -9.00
CA ASP A 8 -7.33 19.23 -9.76
C ASP A 8 -7.17 18.47 -11.09
N PHE A 9 -8.20 17.76 -11.53
CA PHE A 9 -8.21 17.28 -12.92
C PHE A 9 -8.47 18.51 -13.81
N ARG A 10 -7.43 19.30 -14.10
CA ARG A 10 -7.49 20.42 -15.06
C ARG A 10 -7.86 19.87 -16.44
N GLY A 11 -9.16 19.82 -16.70
CA GLY A 11 -9.76 19.11 -17.82
C GLY A 11 -9.84 17.61 -17.55
N LEU A 12 -10.77 16.94 -18.24
CA LEU A 12 -11.00 15.49 -18.25
C LEU A 12 -9.79 14.76 -18.87
N LYS A 13 -8.60 14.93 -18.30
CA LYS A 13 -7.38 14.24 -18.70
C LYS A 13 -7.43 12.87 -18.06
N SER A 14 -7.84 11.88 -18.86
CA SER A 14 -7.71 10.48 -18.49
C SER A 14 -6.24 10.19 -18.21
N CYS A 15 -5.97 9.54 -17.09
CA CYS A 15 -4.64 9.01 -16.81
C CYS A 15 -4.54 7.61 -17.44
N ASP A 16 -3.50 7.38 -18.25
CA ASP A 16 -3.24 6.05 -18.82
C ASP A 16 -2.98 5.00 -17.73
N ARG A 17 -2.43 5.44 -16.59
CA ARG A 17 -2.13 4.59 -15.43
C ARG A 17 -2.26 5.37 -14.14
N LEU A 18 -2.99 4.79 -13.18
CA LEU A 18 -3.09 5.27 -11.82
C LEU A 18 -2.33 4.33 -10.88
N ILE A 19 -1.42 4.89 -10.09
CA ILE A 19 -0.72 4.17 -9.03
C ILE A 19 -1.14 4.79 -7.70
N VAL A 20 -1.63 3.97 -6.79
CA VAL A 20 -2.04 4.39 -5.44
C VAL A 20 -1.15 3.68 -4.44
N ASP A 21 -0.31 4.48 -3.78
CA ASP A 21 0.49 4.03 -2.65
C ASP A 21 -0.34 4.11 -1.35
N GLU A 22 -0.03 3.23 -0.40
CA GLU A 22 -0.72 3.11 0.89
C GLU A 22 -2.25 3.08 0.77
N VAL A 23 -2.76 2.36 -0.24
CA VAL A 23 -4.20 2.40 -0.56
C VAL A 23 -5.09 1.92 0.59
N LEU A 24 -4.58 1.02 1.44
CA LEU A 24 -5.32 0.48 2.59
C LEU A 24 -5.48 1.50 3.71
N MET A 25 -4.63 2.52 3.78
CA MET A 25 -4.74 3.59 4.78
C MET A 25 -5.86 4.59 4.45
N SER A 26 -6.46 4.49 3.26
CA SER A 26 -7.54 5.37 2.81
C SER A 26 -8.89 4.66 2.83
N HIS A 27 -9.95 5.41 3.07
CA HIS A 27 -11.31 4.89 2.97
C HIS A 27 -11.57 4.26 1.59
N PHE A 28 -12.20 3.10 1.55
CA PHE A 28 -12.46 2.37 0.30
C PHE A 28 -13.22 3.23 -0.73
N GLY A 29 -14.23 3.97 -0.28
CA GLY A 29 -14.99 4.87 -1.16
C GLY A 29 -14.12 5.97 -1.80
N ALA A 30 -13.11 6.47 -1.09
CA ALA A 30 -12.18 7.45 -1.64
C ALA A 30 -11.31 6.82 -2.75
N THR A 31 -10.89 5.57 -2.58
CA THR A 31 -10.15 4.81 -3.60
C THR A 31 -10.99 4.60 -4.86
N VAL A 32 -12.26 4.23 -4.71
CA VAL A 32 -13.19 4.09 -5.83
C VAL A 32 -13.40 5.42 -6.54
N MET A 33 -13.62 6.50 -5.78
CA MET A 33 -13.81 7.84 -6.33
C MET A 33 -12.59 8.31 -7.13
N VAL A 34 -11.39 8.21 -6.58
CA VAL A 34 -10.14 8.58 -7.28
C VAL A 34 -9.93 7.74 -8.54
N THR A 35 -10.25 6.45 -8.48
CA THR A 35 -10.18 5.57 -9.66
C THR A 35 -11.13 6.04 -10.77
N ARG A 36 -12.38 6.40 -10.42
CA ARG A 36 -13.37 6.91 -11.37
C ARG A 36 -12.97 8.26 -11.94
N LEU A 37 -12.50 9.19 -11.09
CA LEU A 37 -12.09 10.52 -11.51
C LEU A 37 -10.88 10.49 -12.45
N ALA A 38 -9.96 9.54 -12.26
CA ALA A 38 -8.80 9.37 -13.13
C ALA A 38 -9.16 8.90 -14.55
N GLY A 39 -10.41 8.47 -14.81
CA GLY A 39 -10.82 7.94 -16.10
C GLY A 39 -10.03 6.69 -16.53
N ALA A 40 -9.38 6.00 -15.59
CA ALA A 40 -8.53 4.87 -15.87
C ALA A 40 -9.40 3.66 -16.24
N ASN A 41 -9.32 3.22 -17.51
CA ASN A 41 -10.03 2.06 -18.02
C ASN A 41 -9.52 0.77 -17.38
N SER A 42 -10.15 0.39 -16.27
CA SER A 42 -10.24 -0.95 -15.67
C SER A 42 -8.97 -1.76 -15.33
N TYR A 43 -7.81 -1.67 -15.99
CA TYR A 43 -6.63 -2.48 -15.63
C TYR A 43 -5.28 -1.88 -16.08
N PRO A 44 -4.21 -1.86 -15.25
CA PRO A 44 -4.19 -2.09 -13.81
C PRO A 44 -3.96 -0.77 -13.08
N ASN A 45 -4.97 -0.35 -12.30
CA ASN A 45 -4.73 0.57 -11.19
C ASN A 45 -3.78 -0.15 -10.23
N GLN A 46 -2.49 0.15 -10.29
CA GLN A 46 -1.52 -0.54 -9.46
C GLN A 46 -1.65 0.01 -8.05
N ARG A 47 -2.21 -0.82 -7.19
CA ARG A 47 -2.32 -0.56 -5.77
C ARG A 47 -1.13 -1.22 -5.11
N ILE A 48 -0.26 -0.42 -4.52
CA ILE A 48 0.83 -0.92 -3.69
C ILE A 48 0.34 -0.86 -2.27
N VAL A 49 0.43 -1.98 -1.57
CA VAL A 49 0.03 -2.02 -0.19
C VAL A 49 0.68 -3.13 0.59
N ASP A 50 0.69 -2.95 1.90
CA ASP A 50 1.02 -3.96 2.88
C ASP A 50 -0.25 -4.25 3.71
N VAL A 51 -0.79 -5.47 3.56
CA VAL A 51 -2.00 -5.91 4.28
C VAL A 51 -1.74 -6.07 5.78
N THR A 52 -0.48 -6.20 6.18
CA THR A 52 -0.07 -6.37 7.58
C THR A 52 0.14 -5.03 8.29
N GLN A 53 0.16 -3.93 7.55
CA GLN A 53 0.23 -2.58 8.11
C GLN A 53 -1.15 -2.03 8.50
N LEU A 54 -1.13 -0.86 9.13
CA LEU A 54 -2.34 -0.21 9.64
C LEU A 54 -3.33 0.07 8.49
N PRO A 55 -4.54 -0.49 8.54
CA PRO A 55 -5.59 -0.13 7.58
C PRO A 55 -6.15 1.26 7.91
N PHE A 56 -7.08 1.75 7.08
CA PHE A 56 -7.88 2.92 7.36
C PHE A 56 -8.59 2.77 8.72
N ILE A 57 -8.37 3.74 9.59
CA ILE A 57 -9.02 3.83 10.90
C ILE A 57 -10.05 4.97 10.81
N ASP A 58 -11.33 4.65 10.96
CA ASP A 58 -12.35 5.67 11.13
C ASP A 58 -12.17 6.35 12.49
N ARG A 59 -11.76 7.62 12.46
CA ARG A 59 -11.52 8.42 13.67
C ARG A 59 -12.79 9.07 14.21
N LEU A 60 -13.80 9.22 13.37
CA LEU A 60 -15.03 9.92 13.75
C LEU A 60 -16.11 8.93 14.20
N ASN A 61 -15.99 7.64 13.81
CA ASN A 61 -16.89 6.55 14.17
C ASN A 61 -18.36 6.94 13.95
N LEU A 62 -18.63 7.65 12.86
CA LEU A 62 -19.94 8.26 12.59
C LEU A 62 -20.97 7.22 12.11
N PHE A 63 -20.50 6.13 11.51
CA PHE A 63 -21.33 5.07 10.96
C PHE A 63 -20.59 3.74 10.96
N GLU A 64 -21.34 2.64 10.98
CA GLU A 64 -20.77 1.30 10.82
C GLU A 64 -20.22 1.14 9.39
N MET A 65 -18.96 0.73 9.31
CA MET A 65 -18.25 0.61 8.04
C MET A 65 -18.39 -0.82 7.52
N GLU A 66 -19.14 -1.04 6.44
CA GLU A 66 -19.26 -2.37 5.81
C GLU A 66 -18.12 -2.67 4.81
N TYR A 67 -17.45 -1.64 4.29
CA TYR A 67 -16.41 -1.77 3.25
C TYR A 67 -14.99 -1.92 3.81
N VAL A 68 -14.84 -2.59 4.95
CA VAL A 68 -13.55 -2.71 5.68
C VAL A 68 -12.51 -3.53 4.90
N ARG A 69 -12.97 -4.44 4.03
CA ARG A 69 -12.15 -5.48 3.39
C ARG A 69 -11.97 -5.25 1.90
N SER A 70 -11.12 -4.28 1.58
CA SER A 70 -10.70 -3.96 0.21
C SER A 70 -10.09 -5.16 -0.55
N ASN A 71 -9.54 -6.16 0.15
CA ASN A 71 -9.05 -7.42 -0.40
C ASN A 71 -10.15 -8.30 -1.02
N LEU A 72 -11.42 -8.13 -0.64
CA LEU A 72 -12.54 -8.81 -1.29
C LEU A 72 -12.89 -8.21 -2.66
N VAL A 73 -12.50 -6.95 -2.89
CA VAL A 73 -12.85 -6.21 -4.11
C VAL A 73 -11.65 -6.08 -5.05
N ALA A 74 -10.42 -6.28 -4.55
CA ALA A 74 -9.20 -6.16 -5.33
C ALA A 74 -8.51 -7.52 -5.49
N THR A 75 -8.30 -7.94 -6.74
CA THR A 75 -7.52 -9.14 -7.05
C THR A 75 -6.04 -8.92 -6.73
N VAL A 76 -5.43 -9.80 -5.94
CA VAL A 76 -3.98 -9.81 -5.71
C VAL A 76 -3.31 -10.40 -6.95
N THR A 77 -2.49 -9.60 -7.63
CA THR A 77 -1.76 -10.03 -8.84
C THR A 77 -0.32 -10.42 -8.55
N LYS A 78 0.27 -9.88 -7.47
CA LYS A 78 1.66 -10.14 -7.08
C LYS A 78 1.84 -9.89 -5.58
N GLU A 79 2.49 -10.82 -4.90
CA GLU A 79 2.95 -10.66 -3.53
C GLU A 79 4.47 -10.43 -3.50
N LEU A 80 4.93 -9.55 -2.60
CA LEU A 80 6.34 -9.21 -2.44
C LEU A 80 6.76 -9.51 -1.00
N LEU A 81 7.59 -10.54 -0.82
CA LEU A 81 8.03 -11.00 0.50
C LEU A 81 9.46 -10.59 0.87
N CYS A 82 10.23 -10.11 -0.10
CA CYS A 82 11.62 -9.71 0.08
C CYS A 82 11.70 -8.28 0.65
N THR A 83 12.29 -8.11 1.83
CA THR A 83 12.60 -6.78 2.38
C THR A 83 14.01 -6.33 1.98
N TYR A 84 14.09 -5.09 1.49
CA TYR A 84 15.35 -4.42 1.14
C TYR A 84 15.82 -3.43 2.20
N ARG A 85 14.93 -3.09 3.14
CA ARG A 85 15.12 -2.02 4.12
C ARG A 85 15.43 -2.54 5.52
N ASN A 86 14.71 -3.57 5.96
CA ASN A 86 14.77 -4.01 7.35
C ASN A 86 16.13 -4.64 7.66
N THR A 87 16.55 -4.56 8.92
CA THR A 87 17.71 -5.30 9.43
C THR A 87 17.37 -6.79 9.58
N ILE A 88 18.39 -7.64 9.74
CA ILE A 88 18.21 -9.10 9.69
C ILE A 88 17.39 -9.63 10.86
N ASP A 89 17.55 -9.04 12.04
CA ASP A 89 16.79 -9.29 13.26
C ASP A 89 15.32 -8.92 13.11
N VAL A 90 15.03 -7.75 12.51
CA VAL A 90 13.64 -7.32 12.23
C VAL A 90 13.01 -8.22 11.18
N ALA A 91 13.72 -8.56 10.10
CA ALA A 91 13.22 -9.47 9.07
C ALA A 91 12.95 -10.87 9.65
N TYR A 92 13.83 -11.36 10.53
CA TYR A 92 13.65 -12.62 11.25
C TYR A 92 12.39 -12.58 12.13
N ALA A 93 12.24 -11.56 12.97
CA ALA A 93 11.05 -11.41 13.83
C ALA A 93 9.76 -11.27 13.02
N LEU A 94 9.80 -10.55 11.89
CA LEU A 94 8.65 -10.44 10.99
C LEU A 94 8.28 -11.78 10.36
N ASN A 95 9.27 -12.62 10.02
CA ASN A 95 9.04 -13.94 9.44
C ASN A 95 8.37 -14.93 10.41
N GLU A 96 8.60 -14.76 11.73
CA GLU A 96 7.93 -15.55 12.77
C GLU A 96 6.42 -15.26 12.84
N VAL A 97 6.01 -14.02 12.53
CA VAL A 97 4.60 -13.59 12.58
C VAL A 97 3.92 -13.72 11.21
N TYR A 98 4.65 -13.39 10.15
CA TYR A 98 4.16 -13.37 8.77
C TYR A 98 5.04 -14.28 7.91
N SER A 99 4.46 -15.40 7.48
CA SER A 99 5.21 -16.46 6.80
C SER A 99 5.87 -15.98 5.51
N GLY A 100 7.15 -16.32 5.34
CA GLY A 100 7.86 -16.20 4.07
C GLY A 100 8.55 -14.86 3.86
N ILE A 101 8.56 -13.95 4.85
CA ILE A 101 9.34 -12.72 4.79
C ILE A 101 10.83 -13.06 4.86
N TYR A 102 11.62 -12.53 3.94
CA TYR A 102 13.07 -12.74 3.94
C TYR A 102 13.84 -11.47 3.55
N LEU A 103 15.10 -11.42 3.97
CA LEU A 103 15.99 -10.30 3.69
C LEU A 103 16.68 -10.47 2.33
N SER A 104 16.74 -9.41 1.53
CA SER A 104 17.47 -9.39 0.25
C SER A 104 18.99 -9.62 0.38
N LYS A 105 19.56 -9.27 1.53
CA LYS A 105 21.01 -9.32 1.81
C LYS A 105 21.37 -10.58 2.59
N THR A 106 22.25 -11.40 2.03
CA THR A 106 22.80 -12.61 2.67
C THR A 106 23.97 -12.35 3.62
N LYS A 107 24.57 -11.14 3.58
CA LYS A 107 25.72 -10.77 4.41
C LYS A 107 25.46 -9.44 5.13
N VAL A 108 25.68 -9.44 6.44
CA VAL A 108 25.66 -8.23 7.27
C VAL A 108 27.11 -7.79 7.48
N ARG A 109 27.41 -6.50 7.27
CA ARG A 109 28.70 -5.90 7.66
C ARG A 109 28.44 -5.02 8.88
N SER A 110 29.05 -5.35 10.02
CA SER A 110 29.07 -4.42 11.14
C SER A 110 30.04 -3.28 10.82
N LEU A 111 29.59 -2.04 11.02
CA LEU A 111 30.50 -0.91 11.08
C LEU A 111 31.15 -0.96 12.46
N GLN A 112 32.46 -1.18 12.51
CA GLN A 112 33.19 -1.01 13.75
C GLN A 112 33.29 0.49 14.05
N LEU A 113 32.77 0.90 15.21
CA LEU A 113 33.07 2.21 15.78
C LEU A 113 34.57 2.25 16.05
N LYS A 114 35.30 3.07 15.30
CA LYS A 114 36.67 3.42 15.68
C LYS A 114 36.58 4.18 17.01
N ARG A 115 37.17 3.60 18.06
CA ARG A 115 37.40 4.29 19.32
C ARG A 115 38.44 5.38 19.14
#